data_AF-A0AAV2MFI9-F1
#
_entry.id   AF-A0AAV2MFI9-F1
#
_cell.length_a   1.000
_cell.length_b   1.000
_cell.length_c   1.000
_cell.angle_alpha   90.00
_cell.angle_beta   90.00
_cell.angle_gamma   90.00
#
_symmetry.space_group_name_H-M   'P 1'
#
loop_
_entity.id
_entity.type
_entity.pdbx_description
1 polymer ?
#
loop_
_entity_poly.entity_id
_entity_poly.type
_entity_poly.pdbx_seq_one_letter_code
_entity_poly.pdbx_strand_id
1 'polypeptide(L)'
;MTDPAETAAVRSAIQTQGKRLSNHEKMLTELAGGIQDLHARHDSFQASVLQQLQALTVQNQQLLAQVGASASATISNSSEAALEPAPEPTAPALDPRFEPRAPSIEKYDGSPGTCRSFLTLCSLTFDLQPTSFASQRSRVAFIITNLTGRAREWATAEWEKQSEVFLQVLLLLVSSSEAYKPVIIVHGLFGGPGDYITLTDFIQEVESLSSLLEAKLNQSEEGAHLICYSQGGVICRALLSVIPNHNIHTFIALSSPLAGQFGVTKHLRRFFPYTVCEDFYRICYKSWFQRLSVCQYWNDPHYRDLYLEKNNFLPLINGETQHKDLPEWKKNFLQIKKMVLIGGPDDGVITPWQSSLFGFWNEKREVVEMKNQEFYTSDAFGLKTLDSRGDISVCVQSGVPHAHWHINITVFNNCIKDWLI
;
A
#
# COMPACT_ATOMS: atom_id res chain seq x y z
N MET A 1 54.06 21.12 36.51
CA MET A 1 54.98 20.95 35.37
C MET A 1 54.59 19.65 34.71
N THR A 2 53.92 19.70 33.55
CA THR A 2 53.53 18.50 32.79
C THR A 2 54.77 17.90 32.12
N ASP A 3 54.86 16.58 32.11
CA ASP A 3 55.99 15.84 31.55
C ASP A 3 56.15 16.14 30.04
N PRO A 4 57.34 16.56 29.57
CA PRO A 4 57.62 16.77 28.15
C PRO A 4 57.29 15.55 27.26
N ALA A 5 57.40 14.33 27.79
CA ALA A 5 57.10 13.09 27.06
C ALA A 5 55.59 12.91 26.81
N GLU A 6 54.76 13.26 27.79
CA GLU A 6 53.29 13.18 27.71
C GLU A 6 52.74 14.21 26.70
N THR A 7 53.35 15.40 26.66
CA THR A 7 53.01 16.46 25.70
C THR A 7 53.34 16.06 24.25
N ALA A 8 54.43 15.30 24.04
CA ALA A 8 54.82 14.80 22.72
C ALA A 8 53.87 13.69 22.23
N ALA A 9 53.45 12.78 23.12
CA ALA A 9 52.49 11.72 22.80
C ALA A 9 51.12 12.28 22.40
N VAL A 10 50.62 13.29 23.12
CA VAL A 10 49.36 13.97 22.80
C VAL A 10 49.43 14.68 21.45
N ARG A 11 50.54 15.37 21.13
CA ARG A 11 50.72 16.00 19.81
C ARG A 11 50.75 14.98 18.67
N SER A 12 51.40 13.84 18.87
CA SER A 12 51.44 12.74 17.89
C SER A 12 50.04 12.13 17.65
N ALA A 13 49.26 11.96 18.71
CA ALA A 13 47.88 11.47 18.63
C ALA A 13 46.98 12.46 17.85
N ILE A 14 47.08 13.77 18.14
CA ILE A 14 46.33 14.82 17.44
C ILE A 14 46.71 14.86 15.95
N GLN A 15 48.00 14.75 15.61
CA GLN A 15 48.44 14.69 14.20
C GLN A 15 47.91 13.46 13.48
N THR A 16 47.91 12.30 14.16
CA THR A 16 47.38 11.04 13.60
C THR A 16 45.87 11.12 13.38
N GLN A 17 45.14 11.73 14.32
CA GLN A 17 43.70 11.95 14.21
C GLN A 17 43.37 12.96 13.10
N GLY A 18 44.15 14.04 12.97
CA GLY A 18 44.03 15.00 11.87
C GLY A 18 44.25 14.36 10.49
N LYS A 19 45.24 13.49 10.36
CA LYS A 19 45.46 12.71 9.13
C LYS A 19 44.28 11.77 8.82
N ARG A 20 43.71 11.11 9.82
CA ARG A 20 42.50 10.26 9.64
C ARG A 20 41.29 11.07 9.18
N LEU A 21 41.07 12.24 9.78
CA LEU A 21 39.98 13.15 9.38
C LEU A 21 40.12 13.62 7.94
N SER A 22 41.32 14.02 7.51
CA SER A 22 41.58 14.43 6.13
C SER A 22 41.37 13.28 5.13
N ASN A 23 41.73 12.05 5.50
CA ASN A 23 41.47 10.87 4.67
C ASN A 23 39.97 10.55 4.57
N HIS A 24 39.21 10.71 5.66
CA HIS A 24 37.75 10.55 5.62
C HIS A 24 37.07 11.64 4.77
N GLU A 25 37.54 12.88 4.84
CA GLU A 25 37.02 13.98 4.02
C GLU A 25 37.21 13.70 2.52
N LYS A 26 38.39 13.24 2.11
CA LYS A 26 38.65 12.81 0.72
C LYS A 26 37.72 11.68 0.29
N MET A 27 37.55 10.67 1.14
CA MET A 27 36.66 9.54 0.86
C MET A 27 35.19 9.98 0.73
N LEU A 28 34.74 10.95 1.54
CA LEU A 28 33.40 11.53 1.43
C LEU A 28 33.22 12.35 0.15
N THR A 29 34.24 13.10 -0.28
CA THR A 29 34.20 13.82 -1.56
C THR A 29 34.12 12.86 -2.75
N GLU A 30 34.89 11.77 -2.73
CA GLU A 30 34.83 10.72 -3.75
C GLU A 30 33.46 10.03 -3.77
N LEU A 31 32.90 9.73 -2.59
CA LEU A 31 31.57 9.13 -2.47
C LEU A 31 30.47 10.07 -3.00
N ALA A 32 30.55 11.37 -2.68
CA ALA A 32 29.62 12.38 -3.17
C ALA A 32 29.69 12.50 -4.71
N GLY A 33 30.88 12.48 -5.29
CA GLY A 33 31.06 12.44 -6.74
C GLY A 33 30.47 11.17 -7.36
N GLY A 34 30.66 10.01 -6.73
CA GLY A 34 30.07 8.75 -7.17
C GLY A 34 28.53 8.74 -7.14
N ILE A 35 27.93 9.37 -6.11
CA ILE A 35 26.47 9.54 -6.01
C ILE A 35 25.94 10.47 -7.11
N GLN A 36 26.65 11.56 -7.42
CA GLN A 36 26.27 12.46 -8.51
C GLN A 36 26.34 11.76 -9.88
N ASP A 37 27.37 10.96 -10.14
CA ASP A 37 27.49 10.18 -11.38
C ASP A 37 26.39 9.11 -11.48
N LEU A 38 26.05 8.47 -10.35
CA LEU A 38 24.93 7.52 -10.28
C LEU A 38 23.58 8.18 -10.57
N HIS A 39 23.32 9.37 -10.03
CA HIS A 39 22.11 10.15 -10.34
C HIS A 39 22.06 10.51 -11.83
N ALA A 40 23.16 11.02 -12.41
CA ALA A 40 23.19 11.35 -13.83
C ALA A 40 22.93 10.14 -14.75
N ARG A 41 23.45 8.96 -14.38
CA ARG A 41 23.16 7.70 -15.09
C ARG A 41 21.72 7.25 -14.90
N HIS A 42 21.15 7.45 -13.72
CA HIS A 42 19.74 7.14 -13.45
C HIS A 42 18.79 8.01 -14.28
N ASP A 43 19.04 9.32 -14.34
CA ASP A 43 18.25 10.27 -15.13
C ASP A 43 18.32 9.92 -16.62
N SER A 44 19.51 9.57 -17.10
CA SER A 44 19.73 9.13 -18.48
C SER A 44 18.99 7.82 -18.79
N PHE A 45 18.97 6.88 -17.84
CA PHE A 45 18.21 5.64 -17.96
C PHE A 45 16.70 5.89 -17.98
N GLN A 46 16.17 6.73 -17.08
CA GLN A 46 14.76 7.11 -17.08
C GLN A 46 14.33 7.78 -18.39
N ALA A 47 15.15 8.69 -18.93
CA ALA A 47 14.89 9.31 -20.22
C ALA A 47 14.82 8.29 -21.36
N SER A 48 15.73 7.31 -21.37
CA SER A 48 15.74 6.23 -22.37
C SER A 48 14.51 5.34 -22.27
N VAL A 49 14.07 4.99 -21.06
CA VAL A 49 12.86 4.19 -20.83
C VAL A 49 11.61 4.95 -21.27
N LEU A 50 11.50 6.25 -20.94
CA LEU A 50 10.39 7.09 -21.40
C LEU A 50 10.34 7.17 -22.93
N GLN A 51 11.49 7.30 -23.58
CA GLN A 51 11.56 7.34 -25.04
C GLN A 51 11.13 6.00 -25.67
N GLN A 52 11.52 4.86 -25.08
CA GLN A 52 11.06 3.54 -25.54
C GLN A 52 9.55 3.35 -25.34
N LEU A 53 9.00 3.77 -24.20
CA LEU A 53 7.56 3.68 -23.94
C LEU A 53 6.76 4.54 -24.92
N GLN A 54 7.23 5.74 -25.25
CA GLN A 54 6.61 6.58 -26.27
C GLN A 54 6.66 5.90 -27.65
N ALA A 55 7.79 5.31 -28.04
CA ALA A 55 7.92 4.60 -29.31
C ALA A 55 6.97 3.39 -29.40
N LEU A 56 6.87 2.59 -28.34
CA LEU A 56 5.94 1.45 -28.24
C LEU A 56 4.47 1.92 -28.31
N THR A 57 4.16 3.07 -27.69
CA THR A 57 2.81 3.64 -27.73
C THR A 57 2.43 4.04 -29.16
N VAL A 58 3.34 4.71 -29.89
CA VAL A 58 3.11 5.08 -31.30
C VAL A 58 2.98 3.84 -32.18
N GLN A 59 3.82 2.82 -31.96
CA GLN A 59 3.74 1.56 -32.71
C GLN A 59 2.41 0.83 -32.47
N ASN A 60 1.92 0.78 -31.22
CA ASN A 60 0.63 0.19 -30.90
C ASN A 60 -0.54 0.96 -31.54
N GLN A 61 -0.49 2.30 -31.57
CA GLN A 61 -1.49 3.12 -32.26
C GLN A 61 -1.50 2.86 -33.78
N GLN A 62 -0.33 2.69 -34.40
CA GLN A 62 -0.21 2.36 -35.82
C GLN A 62 -0.74 0.95 -36.14
N LEU A 63 -0.44 -0.04 -35.31
CA LEU A 63 -1.02 -1.38 -35.45
C LEU A 63 -2.55 -1.37 -35.32
N LEU A 64 -3.09 -0.63 -34.35
CA LEU A 64 -4.54 -0.49 -34.17
C LEU A 64 -5.20 0.17 -35.39
N ALA A 65 -4.56 1.16 -36.00
CA ALA A 65 -5.06 1.77 -37.24
C ALA A 65 -5.04 0.81 -38.45
N GLN A 66 -4.02 -0.03 -38.57
CA GLN A 66 -3.92 -1.04 -39.65
C GLN A 66 -4.94 -2.17 -39.50
N VAL A 67 -5.20 -2.62 -38.26
CA VAL A 67 -6.23 -3.61 -37.97
C VAL A 67 -7.63 -3.04 -38.23
N GLY A 68 -7.89 -1.79 -37.85
CA GLY A 68 -9.15 -1.10 -38.16
C GLY A 68 -9.40 -0.92 -39.66
N ALA A 69 -8.37 -0.62 -40.44
CA ALA A 69 -8.49 -0.52 -41.90
C ALA A 69 -8.73 -1.87 -42.59
N SER A 70 -8.16 -2.96 -42.05
CA SER A 70 -8.31 -4.31 -42.59
C SER A 70 -9.69 -4.93 -42.26
N ALA A 71 -10.27 -4.56 -41.12
CA ALA A 71 -11.63 -4.96 -40.74
C ALA A 71 -12.70 -4.35 -41.67
N SER A 72 -12.53 -3.09 -42.10
CA SER A 72 -13.43 -2.44 -43.06
C SER A 72 -13.33 -2.99 -44.49
N ALA A 73 -12.20 -3.58 -44.88
CA ALA A 73 -12.03 -4.16 -46.22
C ALA A 73 -12.62 -5.58 -46.36
N THR A 74 -12.83 -6.29 -45.26
CA THR A 74 -13.29 -7.70 -45.28
C THR A 74 -14.82 -7.82 -45.24
N ILE A 75 -15.55 -6.77 -44.84
CA ILE A 75 -17.02 -6.78 -44.73
C ILE A 75 -17.72 -6.53 -46.09
N SER A 76 -16.99 -6.10 -47.12
CA SER A 76 -17.58 -5.76 -48.43
C SER A 76 -17.73 -6.94 -49.40
N ASN A 77 -17.27 -8.15 -49.06
CA ASN A 77 -17.35 -9.33 -49.94
C ASN A 77 -17.74 -10.60 -49.18
N SER A 78 -19.00 -10.72 -48.80
CA SER A 78 -19.71 -12.00 -48.66
C SER A 78 -21.21 -11.74 -48.50
N SER A 79 -21.92 -11.73 -49.63
CA SER A 79 -23.37 -11.88 -49.64
C SER A 79 -23.69 -13.37 -49.59
N GLU A 80 -24.17 -13.89 -48.46
CA GLU A 80 -24.89 -15.16 -48.47
C GLU A 80 -25.90 -15.22 -47.31
N ALA A 81 -27.04 -15.85 -47.63
CA ALA A 81 -28.33 -15.69 -46.99
C ALA A 81 -28.38 -16.17 -45.52
N ALA A 82 -29.01 -15.37 -44.67
CA ALA A 82 -29.29 -15.70 -43.29
C ALA A 82 -30.48 -16.67 -43.16
N LEU A 83 -30.22 -17.86 -42.60
CA LEU A 83 -31.24 -18.71 -41.99
C LEU A 83 -31.47 -18.21 -40.55
N GLU A 84 -32.72 -17.91 -40.21
CA GLU A 84 -33.14 -17.50 -38.86
C GLU A 84 -32.98 -18.64 -37.83
N PRO A 85 -32.55 -18.36 -36.58
CA PRO A 85 -32.69 -19.28 -35.47
C PRO A 85 -34.04 -19.11 -34.75
N ALA A 86 -34.61 -20.24 -34.32
CA ALA A 86 -35.90 -20.38 -33.66
C ALA A 86 -36.01 -19.63 -32.31
N PRO A 87 -37.22 -19.22 -31.87
CA PRO A 87 -37.40 -18.46 -30.64
C PRO A 87 -37.35 -19.35 -29.39
N GLU A 88 -36.63 -18.91 -28.36
CA GLU A 88 -36.72 -19.43 -27.00
C GLU A 88 -38.02 -18.94 -26.29
N PRO A 89 -38.51 -19.67 -25.27
CA PRO A 89 -39.84 -19.44 -24.72
C PRO A 89 -39.88 -18.20 -23.83
N THR A 90 -40.68 -17.21 -24.24
CA THR A 90 -40.94 -15.97 -23.51
C THR A 90 -41.82 -16.23 -22.28
N ALA A 91 -41.32 -15.85 -21.10
CA ALA A 91 -42.16 -15.61 -19.94
C ALA A 91 -43.17 -14.48 -20.25
N PRO A 92 -44.35 -14.42 -19.60
CA PRO A 92 -45.37 -13.43 -19.93
C PRO A 92 -44.84 -12.03 -19.67
N ALA A 93 -44.78 -11.19 -20.71
CA ALA A 93 -44.42 -9.78 -20.57
C ALA A 93 -45.48 -9.08 -19.70
N LEU A 94 -45.05 -8.57 -18.54
CA LEU A 94 -45.88 -7.68 -17.73
C LEU A 94 -46.18 -6.40 -18.54
N ASP A 95 -47.44 -5.95 -18.48
CA ASP A 95 -47.91 -4.76 -19.20
C ASP A 95 -47.13 -3.50 -18.73
N PRO A 96 -46.42 -2.79 -19.63
CA PRO A 96 -45.61 -1.61 -19.30
C PRO A 96 -46.37 -0.49 -18.58
N ARG A 97 -47.71 -0.51 -18.62
CA ARG A 97 -48.58 0.47 -17.96
C ARG A 97 -48.59 0.38 -16.43
N PHE A 98 -48.05 -0.69 -15.84
CA PHE A 98 -48.03 -0.90 -14.39
C PHE A 98 -46.65 -0.71 -13.74
N GLU A 99 -45.61 -0.32 -14.49
CA GLU A 99 -44.30 -0.05 -13.90
C GLU A 99 -44.31 1.23 -13.03
N PRO A 100 -43.80 1.18 -11.79
CA PRO A 100 -43.56 2.37 -11.00
C PRO A 100 -42.61 3.33 -11.73
N ARG A 101 -43.04 4.58 -11.94
CA ARG A 101 -42.13 5.61 -12.47
C ARG A 101 -41.14 6.00 -11.38
N ALA A 102 -39.88 5.62 -11.56
CA ALA A 102 -38.81 6.09 -10.69
C ALA A 102 -38.66 7.62 -10.80
N PRO A 103 -38.41 8.33 -9.69
CA PRO A 103 -38.08 9.75 -9.72
C PRO A 103 -36.78 9.97 -10.50
N SER A 104 -36.62 11.16 -11.10
CA SER A 104 -35.37 11.53 -11.77
C SER A 104 -34.21 11.45 -10.78
N ILE A 105 -33.18 10.70 -11.14
CA ILE A 105 -31.96 10.62 -10.34
C ILE A 105 -31.15 11.91 -10.50
N GLU A 106 -30.38 12.26 -9.48
CA GLU A 106 -29.48 13.41 -9.52
C GLU A 106 -28.32 13.13 -10.50
N LYS A 107 -27.90 14.14 -11.26
CA LYS A 107 -26.86 13.94 -12.28
C LYS A 107 -25.48 13.79 -11.65
N TYR A 108 -24.65 12.93 -12.24
CA TYR A 108 -23.34 12.55 -11.71
C TYR A 108 -22.18 13.10 -12.57
N ASP A 109 -21.28 13.85 -11.96
CA ASP A 109 -20.17 14.53 -12.65
C ASP A 109 -18.86 13.73 -12.67
N GLY A 110 -18.82 12.57 -12.00
CA GLY A 110 -17.61 11.78 -11.80
C GLY A 110 -16.97 11.93 -10.40
N SER A 111 -17.60 12.65 -9.48
CA SER A 111 -17.10 12.86 -8.11
C SER A 111 -17.08 11.57 -7.27
N PRO A 112 -15.94 11.13 -6.72
CA PRO A 112 -15.86 9.88 -5.97
C PRO A 112 -16.86 9.73 -4.82
N GLY A 113 -17.20 10.83 -4.13
CA GLY A 113 -18.11 10.83 -2.97
C GLY A 113 -19.59 10.57 -3.28
N THR A 114 -20.04 10.83 -4.51
CA THR A 114 -21.47 10.65 -4.91
C THR A 114 -21.70 9.47 -5.85
N CYS A 115 -20.62 8.79 -6.27
CA CYS A 115 -20.65 7.65 -7.18
C CYS A 115 -21.56 6.53 -6.68
N ARG A 116 -21.48 6.19 -5.39
CA ARG A 116 -22.30 5.14 -4.76
C ARG A 116 -23.79 5.44 -4.87
N SER A 117 -24.21 6.60 -4.39
CA SER A 117 -25.62 7.02 -4.42
C SER A 117 -26.16 7.01 -5.85
N PHE A 118 -25.36 7.49 -6.81
CA PHE A 118 -25.71 7.46 -8.22
C PHE A 118 -25.90 6.03 -8.77
N LEU A 119 -24.96 5.12 -8.53
CA LEU A 119 -25.04 3.73 -9.01
C LEU A 119 -26.19 2.95 -8.36
N THR A 120 -26.42 3.15 -7.06
CA THR A 120 -27.57 2.56 -6.35
C THR A 120 -28.90 3.05 -6.93
N LEU A 121 -29.02 4.36 -7.20
CA LEU A 121 -30.22 4.92 -7.82
C LEU A 121 -30.43 4.41 -9.24
N CYS A 122 -29.36 4.18 -10.02
CA CYS A 122 -29.44 3.52 -11.31
C CYS A 122 -29.96 2.08 -11.18
N SER A 123 -29.40 1.29 -10.26
CA SER A 123 -29.85 -0.09 -10.03
C SER A 123 -31.32 -0.15 -9.64
N LEU A 124 -31.74 0.65 -8.65
CA LEU A 124 -33.12 0.72 -8.20
C LEU A 124 -34.07 1.12 -9.33
N THR A 125 -33.65 2.03 -10.21
CA THR A 125 -34.44 2.43 -11.39
C THR A 125 -34.62 1.26 -12.35
N PHE A 126 -33.57 0.46 -12.58
CA PHE A 126 -33.66 -0.72 -13.44
C PHE A 126 -34.55 -1.81 -12.84
N ASP A 127 -34.54 -1.97 -11.52
CA ASP A 127 -35.38 -2.94 -10.81
C ASP A 127 -36.86 -2.51 -10.78
N LEU A 128 -37.12 -1.20 -10.69
CA LEU A 128 -38.47 -0.64 -10.73
C LEU A 128 -39.06 -0.62 -12.15
N GLN A 129 -38.22 -0.59 -13.19
CA GLN A 129 -38.65 -0.46 -14.59
C GLN A 129 -37.99 -1.51 -15.52
N PRO A 130 -38.16 -2.81 -15.24
CA PRO A 130 -37.43 -3.88 -15.92
C PRO A 130 -37.75 -4.01 -17.41
N THR A 131 -38.96 -3.67 -17.86
CA THR A 131 -39.31 -3.69 -19.29
C THR A 131 -38.74 -2.49 -20.03
N SER A 132 -38.75 -1.31 -19.40
CA SER A 132 -38.13 -0.08 -19.95
C SER A 132 -36.61 -0.21 -20.09
N PHE A 133 -35.98 -0.98 -19.19
CA PHE A 133 -34.54 -1.26 -19.17
C PHE A 133 -34.22 -2.74 -19.43
N ALA A 134 -34.95 -3.36 -20.35
CA ALA A 134 -34.80 -4.79 -20.68
C ALA A 134 -33.44 -5.14 -21.30
N SER A 135 -32.78 -4.18 -21.97
CA SER A 135 -31.49 -4.39 -22.62
C SER A 135 -30.33 -3.78 -21.85
N GLN A 136 -29.15 -4.38 -21.98
CA GLN A 136 -27.88 -3.82 -21.49
C GLN A 136 -27.65 -2.42 -22.07
N ARG A 137 -27.95 -2.25 -23.36
CA ARG A 137 -27.83 -0.97 -24.07
C ARG A 137 -28.73 0.11 -23.47
N SER A 138 -29.99 -0.19 -23.14
CA SER A 138 -30.91 0.78 -22.51
C SER A 138 -30.45 1.20 -21.11
N ARG A 139 -29.88 0.27 -20.32
CA ARG A 139 -29.33 0.56 -18.99
C ARG A 139 -28.11 1.47 -19.08
N VAL A 140 -27.19 1.18 -20.00
CA VAL A 140 -26.01 2.02 -20.21
C VAL A 140 -26.38 3.40 -20.77
N ALA A 141 -27.30 3.47 -21.73
CA ALA A 141 -27.82 4.75 -22.22
C ALA A 141 -28.39 5.61 -21.08
N PHE A 142 -29.16 5.01 -20.18
CA PHE A 142 -29.69 5.70 -19.00
C PHE A 142 -28.59 6.27 -18.12
N ILE A 143 -27.56 5.47 -17.79
CA ILE A 143 -26.43 5.92 -16.98
C ILE A 143 -25.75 7.12 -17.65
N ILE A 144 -25.41 7.01 -18.94
CA ILE A 144 -24.74 8.07 -19.71
C ILE A 144 -25.56 9.36 -19.73
N THR A 145 -26.88 9.26 -19.91
CA THR A 145 -27.76 10.45 -19.95
C THR A 145 -27.84 11.20 -18.62
N ASN A 146 -27.53 10.51 -17.51
CA ASN A 146 -27.47 11.10 -16.18
C ASN A 146 -26.05 11.50 -15.76
N LEU A 147 -25.04 11.35 -16.64
CA LEU A 147 -23.70 11.91 -16.40
C LEU A 147 -23.65 13.41 -16.74
N THR A 148 -22.70 14.12 -16.14
CA THR A 148 -22.34 15.52 -16.44
C THR A 148 -20.82 15.71 -16.53
N GLY A 149 -20.39 16.89 -16.98
CA GLY A 149 -18.98 17.27 -17.06
C GLY A 149 -18.13 16.28 -17.88
N ARG A 150 -16.89 16.04 -17.39
CA ARG A 150 -15.91 15.16 -18.05
C ARG A 150 -16.36 13.70 -18.10
N ALA A 151 -17.11 13.24 -17.10
CA ALA A 151 -17.63 11.88 -17.07
C ALA A 151 -18.57 11.63 -18.27
N ARG A 152 -19.45 12.60 -18.57
CA ARG A 152 -20.33 12.52 -19.74
C ARG A 152 -19.54 12.54 -21.04
N GLU A 153 -18.61 13.48 -21.19
CA GLU A 153 -17.82 13.62 -22.43
C GLU A 153 -17.07 12.33 -22.78
N TRP A 154 -16.41 11.73 -21.78
CA TRP A 154 -15.74 10.45 -21.95
C TRP A 154 -16.72 9.32 -22.29
N ALA A 155 -17.82 9.20 -21.54
CA ALA A 155 -18.78 8.12 -21.73
C ALA A 155 -19.52 8.20 -23.07
N THR A 156 -19.84 9.40 -23.56
CA THR A 156 -20.41 9.60 -24.89
C THR A 156 -19.41 9.26 -26.00
N ALA A 157 -18.13 9.58 -25.82
CA ALA A 157 -17.08 9.23 -26.78
C ALA A 157 -16.86 7.71 -26.86
N GLU A 158 -16.96 6.98 -25.74
CA GLU A 158 -16.89 5.51 -25.73
C GLU A 158 -18.17 4.85 -26.27
N TRP A 159 -19.34 5.44 -26.02
CA TRP A 159 -20.62 4.98 -26.58
C TRP A 159 -20.64 5.02 -28.11
N GLU A 160 -20.08 6.06 -28.71
CA GLU A 160 -19.96 6.19 -30.18
C GLU A 160 -19.09 5.09 -30.80
N LYS A 161 -18.13 4.54 -30.05
CA LYS A 161 -17.27 3.45 -30.52
C LYS A 161 -17.95 2.07 -30.50
N GLN A 162 -19.19 1.97 -30.01
CA GLN A 162 -19.95 0.72 -29.86
C GLN A 162 -19.16 -0.40 -29.15
N SER A 163 -18.36 -0.03 -28.14
CA SER A 163 -17.52 -0.98 -27.42
C SER A 163 -18.36 -1.89 -26.50
N GLU A 164 -18.43 -3.19 -26.82
CA GLU A 164 -19.07 -4.20 -25.96
C GLU A 164 -18.38 -4.33 -24.59
N VAL A 165 -17.06 -4.12 -24.55
CA VAL A 165 -16.27 -4.11 -23.30
C VAL A 165 -16.72 -2.96 -22.39
N PHE A 166 -17.00 -1.80 -22.96
CA PHE A 166 -17.49 -0.64 -22.22
C PHE A 166 -18.88 -0.91 -21.61
N LEU A 167 -19.78 -1.57 -22.36
CA LEU A 167 -21.10 -1.96 -21.86
C LEU A 167 -20.99 -2.90 -20.64
N GLN A 168 -20.13 -3.92 -20.73
CA GLN A 168 -19.94 -4.89 -19.65
C GLN A 168 -19.31 -4.28 -18.40
N VAL A 169 -18.29 -3.43 -18.55
CA VAL A 169 -17.63 -2.77 -17.40
C VAL A 169 -18.60 -1.85 -16.67
N LEU A 170 -19.41 -1.07 -17.39
CA LEU A 170 -20.34 -0.13 -16.76
C LEU A 170 -21.46 -0.87 -16.00
N LEU A 171 -21.94 -1.99 -16.54
CA LEU A 171 -22.94 -2.83 -15.88
C LEU A 171 -22.37 -3.57 -14.67
N LEU A 172 -21.12 -4.03 -14.74
CA LEU A 172 -20.42 -4.61 -13.59
C LEU A 172 -20.36 -3.62 -12.43
N LEU A 173 -20.08 -2.34 -12.68
CA LEU A 173 -20.05 -1.30 -11.64
C LEU A 173 -21.41 -1.09 -10.96
N VAL A 174 -22.52 -1.24 -11.69
CA VAL A 174 -23.88 -1.12 -11.14
C VAL A 174 -24.26 -2.38 -10.34
N SER A 175 -23.91 -3.56 -10.86
CA SER A 175 -24.17 -4.84 -10.20
C SER A 175 -23.27 -5.08 -8.98
N SER A 176 -22.08 -4.46 -8.93
CA SER A 176 -21.15 -4.49 -7.80
C SER A 176 -21.45 -3.39 -6.78
N SER A 177 -22.70 -2.96 -6.61
CA SER A 177 -23.10 -1.91 -5.67
C SER A 177 -22.91 -2.27 -4.18
N GLU A 178 -22.20 -3.37 -3.88
CA GLU A 178 -21.51 -3.53 -2.61
C GLU A 178 -20.41 -2.46 -2.50
N ALA A 179 -20.73 -1.39 -1.80
CA ALA A 179 -19.83 -0.28 -1.58
C ALA A 179 -18.72 -0.70 -0.61
N TYR A 180 -17.57 -1.09 -1.15
CA TYR A 180 -16.35 -1.20 -0.36
C TYR A 180 -15.94 0.18 0.16
N LYS A 181 -15.60 0.29 1.44
CA LYS A 181 -15.10 1.56 2.00
C LYS A 181 -13.81 1.97 1.26
N PRO A 182 -13.45 3.27 1.23
CA PRO A 182 -12.20 3.70 0.64
C PRO A 182 -11.01 2.88 1.14
N VAL A 183 -10.23 2.34 0.20
CA VAL A 183 -9.03 1.55 0.50
C VAL A 183 -7.80 2.42 0.25
N ILE A 184 -7.03 2.66 1.32
CA ILE A 184 -5.76 3.37 1.26
C ILE A 184 -4.65 2.32 1.29
N ILE A 185 -3.81 2.32 0.25
CA ILE A 185 -2.67 1.39 0.15
C ILE A 185 -1.40 2.16 0.49
N VAL A 186 -0.67 1.67 1.50
CA VAL A 186 0.65 2.20 1.88
C VAL A 186 1.70 1.15 1.54
N HIS A 187 2.60 1.50 0.63
CA HIS A 187 3.72 0.66 0.25
C HIS A 187 4.95 0.95 1.13
N GLY A 188 5.80 -0.05 1.35
CA GLY A 188 7.10 0.13 2.00
C GLY A 188 8.19 0.59 1.01
N LEU A 189 9.44 0.69 1.49
CA LEU A 189 10.65 0.80 0.66
C LEU A 189 10.56 -0.07 -0.62
N PHE A 190 11.08 0.48 -1.72
CA PHE A 190 11.16 -0.08 -3.09
C PHE A 190 9.99 0.28 -4.03
N GLY A 191 9.17 1.27 -3.68
CA GLY A 191 8.08 1.79 -4.51
C GLY A 191 8.44 3.00 -5.40
N GLY A 192 9.57 3.68 -5.14
CA GLY A 192 10.00 4.82 -5.96
C GLY A 192 11.26 5.55 -5.45
N PRO A 193 11.76 6.55 -6.18
CA PRO A 193 13.03 7.22 -5.88
C PRO A 193 13.05 8.08 -4.59
N GLY A 194 11.94 8.16 -3.85
CA GLY A 194 11.81 8.92 -2.61
C GLY A 194 12.00 8.11 -1.31
N ASP A 195 12.35 6.82 -1.39
CA ASP A 195 12.19 5.87 -0.28
C ASP A 195 13.21 5.99 0.90
N TYR A 196 13.90 7.12 1.07
CA TYR A 196 14.87 7.35 2.16
C TYR A 196 14.35 8.33 3.22
N ILE A 197 13.08 8.23 3.60
CA ILE A 197 12.49 9.07 4.65
C ILE A 197 12.78 8.42 6.02
N THR A 198 13.28 9.19 6.99
CA THR A 198 13.38 8.75 8.38
C THR A 198 11.97 8.53 8.94
N LEU A 199 11.64 7.35 9.47
CA LEU A 199 10.33 7.04 10.07
C LEU A 199 10.03 7.90 11.32
N THR A 200 11.05 8.44 11.98
CA THR A 200 10.85 9.36 13.12
C THR A 200 10.54 10.77 12.63
N ASP A 201 11.18 11.23 11.55
CA ASP A 201 10.77 12.46 10.89
C ASP A 201 9.35 12.28 10.36
N PHE A 202 8.99 11.09 9.84
CA PHE A 202 7.61 10.76 9.46
C PHE A 202 6.62 10.83 10.64
N ILE A 203 7.01 10.42 11.86
CA ILE A 203 6.21 10.57 13.09
C ILE A 203 6.17 12.04 13.58
N GLN A 204 7.26 12.79 13.47
CA GLN A 204 7.32 14.19 13.92
C GLN A 204 6.65 15.15 12.92
N GLU A 205 6.68 14.81 11.63
CA GLU A 205 6.01 15.49 10.51
C GLU A 205 4.60 14.94 10.26
N VAL A 206 4.05 14.16 11.21
CA VAL A 206 2.68 13.63 11.19
C VAL A 206 1.67 14.71 10.87
N GLU A 207 1.88 15.99 11.17
CA GLU A 207 0.95 17.05 10.75
C GLU A 207 0.72 17.11 9.21
N SER A 208 1.74 16.85 8.39
CA SER A 208 1.65 16.88 6.91
C SER A 208 0.94 15.65 6.34
N LEU A 209 1.24 14.46 6.88
CA LEU A 209 0.63 13.21 6.43
C LEU A 209 -0.73 12.96 7.10
N SER A 210 -0.90 13.36 8.35
CA SER A 210 -2.22 13.45 9.00
C SER A 210 -3.08 14.42 8.25
N SER A 211 -2.63 15.61 7.86
CA SER A 211 -3.52 16.47 7.06
C SER A 211 -3.90 15.84 5.72
N LEU A 212 -3.02 15.08 5.06
CA LEU A 212 -3.37 14.31 3.84
C LEU A 212 -4.34 13.15 4.14
N LEU A 213 -4.08 12.39 5.20
CA LEU A 213 -4.90 11.26 5.64
C LEU A 213 -6.24 11.75 6.17
N GLU A 214 -6.27 12.66 7.14
CA GLU A 214 -7.44 13.38 7.63
C GLU A 214 -8.23 14.01 6.49
N ALA A 215 -7.59 14.70 5.52
CA ALA A 215 -8.32 15.24 4.36
C ALA A 215 -8.99 14.14 3.52
N LYS A 216 -8.40 12.94 3.43
CA LYS A 216 -8.98 11.78 2.74
C LYS A 216 -9.99 11.01 3.61
N LEU A 217 -9.78 10.97 4.92
CA LEU A 217 -10.61 10.26 5.90
C LEU A 217 -11.88 11.05 6.22
N ASN A 218 -11.79 12.38 6.29
CA ASN A 218 -12.93 13.28 6.47
C ASN A 218 -13.86 13.32 5.23
N GLN A 219 -13.47 12.70 4.11
CA GLN A 219 -14.35 12.54 2.94
C GLN A 219 -15.27 11.31 3.05
N SER A 220 -15.09 10.44 4.04
CA SER A 220 -15.89 9.22 4.23
C SER A 220 -16.49 9.16 5.64
N GLU A 221 -17.80 9.41 5.73
CA GLU A 221 -18.54 9.26 7.00
C GLU A 221 -18.48 7.82 7.54
N GLU A 222 -18.34 6.81 6.65
CA GLU A 222 -18.33 5.39 6.99
C GLU A 222 -16.93 4.83 7.34
N GLY A 223 -15.89 5.65 7.20
CA GLY A 223 -14.49 5.29 7.46
C GLY A 223 -13.77 4.72 6.24
N ALA A 224 -12.56 4.19 6.45
CA ALA A 224 -11.70 3.64 5.40
C ALA A 224 -10.95 2.37 5.85
N HIS A 225 -10.41 1.61 4.90
CA HIS A 225 -9.52 0.48 5.14
C HIS A 225 -8.07 0.86 4.78
N LEU A 226 -7.11 0.35 5.54
CA LEU A 226 -5.69 0.46 5.25
C LEU A 226 -5.13 -0.89 4.84
N ILE A 227 -4.43 -0.94 3.71
CA ILE A 227 -3.61 -2.10 3.31
C ILE A 227 -2.17 -1.64 3.27
N CYS A 228 -1.34 -2.23 4.13
CA CYS A 228 -0.01 -1.73 4.39
C CYS A 228 1.00 -2.86 4.18
N TYR A 229 1.78 -2.76 3.11
CA TYR A 229 2.68 -3.83 2.68
C TYR A 229 4.11 -3.61 3.17
N SER A 230 4.76 -4.69 3.62
CA SER A 230 6.17 -4.66 4.04
C SER A 230 6.42 -3.59 5.12
N GLN A 231 7.41 -2.70 4.95
CA GLN A 231 7.63 -1.56 5.85
C GLN A 231 6.37 -0.68 6.04
N GLY A 232 5.47 -0.62 5.05
CA GLY A 232 4.22 0.13 5.15
C GLY A 232 3.39 -0.26 6.39
N GLY A 233 3.44 -1.52 6.85
CA GLY A 233 2.67 -1.94 8.03
C GLY A 233 3.14 -1.29 9.33
N VAL A 234 4.45 -1.12 9.55
CA VAL A 234 4.94 -0.41 10.75
C VAL A 234 4.67 1.09 10.66
N ILE A 235 4.65 1.65 9.45
CA ILE A 235 4.26 3.04 9.19
C ILE A 235 2.79 3.26 9.53
N CYS A 236 1.89 2.45 8.95
CA CYS A 236 0.46 2.53 9.22
C CYS A 236 0.15 2.35 10.70
N ARG A 237 0.82 1.39 11.36
CA ARG A 237 0.66 1.19 12.80
C ARG A 237 1.04 2.43 13.60
N ALA A 238 2.19 3.05 13.28
CA ALA A 238 2.59 4.30 13.91
C ALA A 238 1.56 5.41 13.67
N LEU A 239 1.07 5.57 12.43
CA LEU A 239 0.02 6.53 12.07
C LEU A 239 -1.26 6.32 12.89
N LEU A 240 -1.73 5.08 12.99
CA LEU A 240 -2.92 4.73 13.77
C LEU A 240 -2.76 4.96 15.27
N SER A 241 -1.52 4.98 15.78
CA SER A 241 -1.21 5.35 17.16
C SER A 241 -1.15 6.87 17.35
N VAL A 242 -0.58 7.62 16.42
CA VAL A 242 -0.36 9.08 16.59
C VAL A 242 -1.56 9.93 16.22
N ILE A 243 -2.37 9.52 15.23
CA ILE A 243 -3.50 10.31 14.73
C ILE A 243 -4.68 10.18 15.70
N PRO A 244 -5.11 11.26 16.35
CA PRO A 244 -6.33 11.24 17.15
C PRO A 244 -7.56 11.16 16.23
N ASN A 245 -8.56 10.37 16.63
CA ASN A 245 -9.88 10.28 15.97
C ASN A 245 -9.84 9.81 14.50
N HIS A 246 -8.92 8.93 14.13
CA HIS A 246 -8.95 8.31 12.80
C HIS A 246 -10.20 7.42 12.65
N ASN A 247 -10.77 7.39 11.44
CA ASN A 247 -11.93 6.56 11.12
C ASN A 247 -11.53 5.30 10.33
N ILE A 248 -10.41 4.66 10.70
CA ILE A 248 -9.97 3.43 10.05
C ILE A 248 -10.75 2.24 10.60
N HIS A 249 -11.45 1.55 9.71
CA HIS A 249 -12.21 0.36 10.05
C HIS A 249 -11.30 -0.87 10.11
N THR A 250 -10.64 -1.19 9.01
CA THR A 250 -9.76 -2.38 8.90
C THR A 250 -8.33 -1.92 8.64
N PHE A 251 -7.39 -2.40 9.45
CA PHE A 251 -5.96 -2.31 9.19
C PHE A 251 -5.43 -3.68 8.76
N ILE A 252 -5.02 -3.80 7.51
CA ILE A 252 -4.43 -5.01 6.92
C ILE A 252 -2.92 -4.83 6.82
N ALA A 253 -2.18 -5.53 7.69
CA ALA A 253 -0.72 -5.60 7.65
C ALA A 253 -0.28 -6.76 6.75
N LEU A 254 0.19 -6.44 5.54
CA LEU A 254 0.55 -7.40 4.51
C LEU A 254 2.06 -7.67 4.53
N SER A 255 2.44 -8.79 5.14
CA SER A 255 3.83 -9.23 5.33
C SER A 255 4.76 -8.13 5.84
N SER A 256 4.40 -7.53 6.98
CA SER A 256 5.11 -6.40 7.57
C SER A 256 6.03 -6.83 8.72
N PRO A 257 7.15 -6.14 8.99
CA PRO A 257 8.01 -6.47 10.15
C PRO A 257 7.48 -5.83 11.44
N LEU A 258 6.28 -6.22 11.89
CA LEU A 258 5.58 -5.52 12.98
C LEU A 258 6.29 -5.59 14.34
N ALA A 259 6.98 -6.70 14.62
CA ALA A 259 7.87 -6.87 15.77
C ALA A 259 9.35 -6.59 15.45
N GLY A 260 9.63 -6.08 14.24
CA GLY A 260 10.96 -5.72 13.77
C GLY A 260 11.58 -6.70 12.78
N GLN A 261 12.83 -6.43 12.41
CA GLN A 261 13.64 -7.22 11.49
C GLN A 261 14.96 -7.58 12.17
N PHE A 262 15.36 -8.85 12.04
CA PHE A 262 16.68 -9.36 12.41
C PHE A 262 17.10 -10.46 11.43
N GLY A 263 17.50 -10.02 10.25
CA GLY A 263 17.97 -10.88 9.17
C GLY A 263 18.54 -10.06 8.03
N VAL A 264 19.72 -10.45 7.53
CA VAL A 264 20.33 -9.82 6.35
C VAL A 264 19.82 -10.51 5.10
N THR A 265 18.84 -9.87 4.46
CA THR A 265 18.25 -10.32 3.20
C THR A 265 19.18 -10.03 2.02
N LYS A 266 18.90 -10.65 0.86
CA LYS A 266 19.60 -10.31 -0.40
C LYS A 266 19.56 -8.81 -0.70
N HIS A 267 18.50 -8.11 -0.27
CA HIS A 267 18.30 -6.68 -0.51
C HIS A 267 19.18 -5.84 0.42
N LEU A 268 19.24 -6.19 1.72
CA LEU A 268 20.15 -5.56 2.68
C LEU A 268 21.62 -5.72 2.28
N ARG A 269 22.02 -6.89 1.75
CA ARG A 269 23.38 -7.10 1.21
C ARG A 269 23.73 -6.18 0.04
N ARG A 270 22.77 -5.67 -0.72
CA ARG A 270 23.05 -4.75 -1.83
C ARG A 270 23.52 -3.38 -1.34
N PHE A 271 22.98 -2.92 -0.20
CA PHE A 271 23.35 -1.65 0.42
C PHE A 271 24.48 -1.80 1.45
N PHE A 272 24.59 -2.99 2.08
CA PHE A 272 25.58 -3.30 3.10
C PHE A 272 26.29 -4.62 2.77
N PRO A 273 27.13 -4.65 1.70
CA PRO A 273 27.70 -5.88 1.16
C PRO A 273 28.65 -6.61 2.11
N TYR A 274 29.23 -5.90 3.07
CA TYR A 274 30.23 -6.44 4.00
C TYR A 274 29.69 -6.69 5.42
N THR A 275 28.41 -6.43 5.68
CA THR A 275 27.85 -6.55 7.04
C THR A 275 27.07 -7.85 7.20
N VAL A 276 27.45 -8.65 8.19
CA VAL A 276 26.65 -9.81 8.63
C VAL A 276 25.51 -9.34 9.53
N CYS A 277 24.44 -10.13 9.61
CA CYS A 277 23.25 -9.79 10.41
C CYS A 277 23.59 -9.43 11.85
N GLU A 278 24.51 -10.18 12.45
CA GLU A 278 24.95 -10.02 13.83
C GLU A 278 25.80 -8.77 14.06
N ASP A 279 26.32 -8.13 13.00
CA ASP A 279 27.11 -6.89 13.11
C ASP A 279 26.28 -5.65 12.74
N PHE A 280 25.06 -5.83 12.25
CA PHE A 280 24.24 -4.72 11.74
C PHE A 280 23.85 -3.74 12.85
N TYR A 281 23.73 -4.20 14.10
CA TYR A 281 23.53 -3.34 15.27
C TYR A 281 24.61 -2.25 15.41
N ARG A 282 25.87 -2.54 15.03
CA ARG A 282 26.99 -1.59 15.09
C ARG A 282 26.81 -0.39 14.17
N ILE A 283 25.98 -0.57 13.14
CA ILE A 283 25.58 0.49 12.21
C ILE A 283 24.29 1.11 12.74
N CYS A 284 23.23 0.32 12.87
CA CYS A 284 21.89 0.85 13.14
C CYS A 284 21.76 1.59 14.47
N TYR A 285 22.43 1.18 15.53
CA TYR A 285 22.30 1.82 16.85
C TYR A 285 23.26 3.01 17.04
N LYS A 286 23.87 3.51 15.97
CA LYS A 286 24.52 4.82 15.95
C LYS A 286 23.51 5.89 15.54
N SER A 287 23.52 7.03 16.25
CA SER A 287 22.56 8.13 16.05
C SER A 287 22.44 8.61 14.60
N TRP A 288 23.54 8.62 13.84
CA TRP A 288 23.51 9.02 12.42
C TRP A 288 22.71 8.05 11.54
N PHE A 289 22.78 6.75 11.82
CA PHE A 289 22.16 5.70 11.00
C PHE A 289 20.72 5.40 11.39
N GLN A 290 20.22 5.91 12.53
CA GLN A 290 18.80 5.93 12.85
C GLN A 290 17.97 6.79 11.87
N ARG A 291 18.61 7.54 10.96
CA ARG A 291 17.95 8.20 9.81
C ARG A 291 17.58 7.23 8.68
N LEU A 292 18.11 6.00 8.70
CA LEU A 292 17.75 4.97 7.74
C LEU A 292 16.54 4.20 8.27
N SER A 293 15.44 4.19 7.51
CA SER A 293 14.18 3.57 7.92
C SER A 293 14.33 2.10 8.34
N VAL A 294 15.19 1.32 7.69
CA VAL A 294 15.47 -0.07 8.10
C VAL A 294 16.09 -0.21 9.50
N CYS A 295 16.89 0.77 9.92
CA CYS A 295 17.51 0.76 11.25
C CYS A 295 16.53 1.09 12.38
N GLN A 296 15.38 1.67 12.04
CA GLN A 296 14.35 2.10 12.97
C GLN A 296 13.38 0.98 13.34
N TYR A 297 13.37 -0.12 12.59
CA TYR A 297 12.74 -1.38 13.01
C TYR A 297 13.73 -2.55 13.04
N TRP A 298 15.04 -2.28 13.05
CA TRP A 298 16.04 -3.30 13.35
C TRP A 298 15.97 -3.67 14.83
N ASN A 299 15.60 -4.92 15.12
CA ASN A 299 15.39 -5.42 16.48
C ASN A 299 16.37 -6.57 16.75
N ASP A 300 17.54 -6.24 17.30
CA ASP A 300 18.56 -7.25 17.61
C ASP A 300 18.27 -7.92 18.96
N PRO A 301 17.94 -9.23 19.01
CA PRO A 301 17.61 -9.91 20.24
C PRO A 301 18.81 -10.09 21.19
N HIS A 302 20.06 -9.98 20.70
CA HIS A 302 21.26 -10.13 21.54
C HIS A 302 21.73 -8.80 22.16
N TYR A 303 21.27 -7.68 21.61
CA TYR A 303 21.64 -6.34 22.03
C TYR A 303 20.40 -5.52 22.40
N ARG A 304 19.54 -6.13 23.22
CA ARG A 304 18.24 -5.57 23.62
C ARG A 304 18.37 -4.21 24.29
N ASP A 305 19.34 -4.03 25.18
CA ASP A 305 19.59 -2.75 25.86
C ASP A 305 19.91 -1.62 24.86
N LEU A 306 20.78 -1.89 23.88
CA LEU A 306 21.12 -0.93 22.83
C LEU A 306 19.93 -0.64 21.92
N TYR A 307 19.11 -1.66 21.62
CA TYR A 307 17.87 -1.47 20.88
C TYR A 307 16.94 -0.50 21.62
N LEU A 308 16.68 -0.73 22.92
CA LEU A 308 15.76 0.10 23.71
C LEU A 308 16.28 1.53 23.88
N GLU A 309 17.60 1.71 23.99
CA GLU A 309 18.23 3.01 24.19
C GLU A 309 18.37 3.82 22.89
N LYS A 310 18.71 3.16 21.77
CA LYS A 310 19.14 3.84 20.54
C LYS A 310 18.11 3.81 19.42
N ASN A 311 17.21 2.84 19.40
CA ASN A 311 16.17 2.79 18.37
C ASN A 311 15.08 3.80 18.72
N ASN A 312 14.84 4.75 17.83
CA ASN A 312 13.95 5.90 18.06
C ASN A 312 12.56 5.75 17.41
N PHE A 313 12.16 4.52 17.08
CA PHE A 313 10.87 4.26 16.41
C PHE A 313 10.20 3.00 16.96
N LEU A 314 10.71 1.81 16.65
CA LEU A 314 10.00 0.55 16.95
C LEU A 314 9.74 0.32 18.45
N PRO A 315 10.71 0.54 19.37
CA PRO A 315 10.44 0.41 20.80
C PRO A 315 9.42 1.44 21.31
N LEU A 316 9.38 2.64 20.71
CA LEU A 316 8.41 3.69 21.09
C LEU A 316 6.99 3.23 20.74
N ILE A 317 6.75 2.85 19.48
CA ILE A 317 5.40 2.44 19.03
C ILE A 317 4.99 1.07 19.60
N ASN A 318 5.93 0.25 20.09
CA ASN A 318 5.62 -0.99 20.82
C ASN A 318 5.38 -0.76 22.32
N GLY A 319 5.57 0.45 22.83
CA GLY A 319 5.49 0.76 24.27
C GLY A 319 6.55 0.04 25.11
N GLU A 320 7.65 -0.39 24.49
CA GLU A 320 8.80 -1.00 25.15
C GLU A 320 9.68 0.08 25.81
N THR A 321 9.73 1.27 25.21
CA THR A 321 10.33 2.46 25.81
C THR A 321 9.21 3.40 26.27
N GLN A 322 9.22 3.77 27.56
CA GLN A 322 8.20 4.65 28.14
C GLN A 322 8.30 6.08 27.58
N HIS A 323 7.16 6.66 27.24
CA HIS A 323 7.04 8.07 26.86
C HIS A 323 5.67 8.63 27.24
N LYS A 324 5.58 9.96 27.34
CA LYS A 324 4.38 10.67 27.84
C LYS A 324 3.11 10.42 27.01
N ASP A 325 3.27 10.19 25.71
CA ASP A 325 2.16 10.06 24.76
C ASP A 325 1.63 8.62 24.63
N LEU A 326 2.29 7.63 25.26
CA LEU A 326 1.96 6.21 25.13
C LEU A 326 0.49 5.89 25.49
N PRO A 327 -0.11 6.46 26.56
CA PRO A 327 -1.53 6.23 26.86
C PRO A 327 -2.48 6.73 25.76
N GLU A 328 -2.19 7.89 25.18
CA GLU A 328 -3.01 8.44 24.07
C GLU A 328 -2.78 7.62 22.80
N TRP A 329 -1.55 7.17 22.55
CA TRP A 329 -1.24 6.31 21.40
C TRP A 329 -1.97 4.98 21.45
N LYS A 330 -2.03 4.35 22.62
CA LYS A 330 -2.85 3.16 22.86
C LYS A 330 -4.33 3.43 22.58
N LYS A 331 -4.87 4.53 23.12
CA LYS A 331 -6.28 4.92 22.91
C LYS A 331 -6.59 5.14 21.43
N ASN A 332 -5.71 5.79 20.68
CA ASN A 332 -5.84 6.01 19.25
C ASN A 332 -5.80 4.69 18.47
N PHE A 333 -4.82 3.84 18.74
CA PHE A 333 -4.68 2.57 18.04
C PHE A 333 -5.92 1.67 18.24
N LEU A 334 -6.52 1.68 19.43
CA LEU A 334 -7.73 0.91 19.77
C LEU A 334 -9.01 1.34 19.03
N GLN A 335 -8.98 2.45 18.28
CA GLN A 335 -10.12 2.93 17.50
C GLN A 335 -10.41 2.04 16.28
N ILE A 336 -9.40 1.33 15.76
CA ILE A 336 -9.59 0.39 14.65
C ILE A 336 -10.61 -0.69 15.01
N LYS A 337 -11.39 -1.15 14.03
CA LYS A 337 -12.40 -2.20 14.24
C LYS A 337 -11.86 -3.59 13.92
N LYS A 338 -10.92 -3.70 13.00
CA LYS A 338 -10.30 -4.97 12.65
C LYS A 338 -8.82 -4.78 12.34
N MET A 339 -8.00 -5.72 12.79
CA MET A 339 -6.61 -5.85 12.39
C MET A 339 -6.43 -7.21 11.71
N VAL A 340 -5.90 -7.21 10.48
CA VAL A 340 -5.65 -8.43 9.71
C VAL A 340 -4.14 -8.57 9.53
N LEU A 341 -3.59 -9.64 10.07
CA LEU A 341 -2.16 -9.96 10.05
C LEU A 341 -1.91 -11.02 8.99
N ILE A 342 -1.17 -10.67 7.94
CA ILE A 342 -0.89 -11.58 6.82
C ILE A 342 0.61 -11.80 6.73
N GLY A 343 1.04 -13.06 6.63
CA GLY A 343 2.45 -13.43 6.48
C GLY A 343 2.63 -14.91 6.17
N GLY A 344 3.87 -15.35 6.00
CA GLY A 344 4.12 -16.73 5.59
C GLY A 344 5.57 -17.18 5.66
N PRO A 345 5.81 -18.49 5.78
CA PRO A 345 7.16 -19.05 5.96
C PRO A 345 8.10 -18.83 4.77
N ASP A 346 7.54 -18.73 3.56
CA ASP A 346 8.31 -18.62 2.31
C ASP A 346 8.56 -17.17 1.86
N ASP A 347 8.28 -16.19 2.73
CA ASP A 347 8.46 -14.76 2.43
C ASP A 347 9.90 -14.44 1.97
N GLY A 348 10.90 -14.95 2.68
CA GLY A 348 12.31 -14.84 2.30
C GLY A 348 12.94 -13.45 2.46
N VAL A 349 12.21 -12.46 3.00
CA VAL A 349 12.71 -11.12 3.32
C VAL A 349 12.49 -10.79 4.80
N ILE A 350 11.24 -10.85 5.29
CA ILE A 350 10.91 -10.60 6.69
C ILE A 350 11.53 -11.72 7.54
N THR A 351 12.35 -11.35 8.52
CA THR A 351 13.09 -12.31 9.35
C THR A 351 13.04 -11.89 10.82
N PRO A 352 12.41 -12.69 11.71
CA PRO A 352 11.64 -13.90 11.40
C PRO A 352 10.37 -13.54 10.63
N TRP A 353 9.86 -14.42 9.77
CA TRP A 353 8.62 -14.16 9.03
C TRP A 353 7.41 -13.99 9.98
N GLN A 354 7.47 -14.60 11.17
CA GLN A 354 6.50 -14.43 12.24
C GLN A 354 6.41 -12.97 12.75
N SER A 355 7.38 -12.11 12.42
CA SER A 355 7.28 -10.67 12.70
C SER A 355 6.04 -10.03 12.07
N SER A 356 5.53 -10.59 10.97
CA SER A 356 4.24 -10.20 10.38
C SER A 356 3.02 -10.53 11.22
N LEU A 357 3.18 -11.40 12.21
CA LEU A 357 2.17 -11.81 13.16
C LEU A 357 2.54 -11.40 14.59
N PHE A 358 3.41 -10.38 14.76
CA PHE A 358 3.96 -9.95 16.05
C PHE A 358 4.78 -11.01 16.82
N GLY A 359 5.18 -12.11 16.18
CA GLY A 359 6.15 -13.06 16.75
C GLY A 359 7.59 -12.60 16.49
N PHE A 360 8.51 -12.86 17.42
CA PHE A 360 9.90 -12.42 17.26
C PHE A 360 10.90 -13.30 18.01
N TRP A 361 12.18 -13.18 17.68
CA TRP A 361 13.26 -13.92 18.34
C TRP A 361 13.40 -13.57 19.83
N ASN A 362 13.68 -14.57 20.65
CA ASN A 362 14.34 -14.38 21.93
C ASN A 362 15.88 -14.38 21.78
N GLU A 363 16.59 -14.20 22.89
CA GLU A 363 18.07 -14.24 22.93
C GLU A 363 18.68 -15.54 22.37
N LYS A 364 17.93 -16.65 22.43
CA LYS A 364 18.35 -17.97 21.94
C LYS A 364 18.00 -18.20 20.46
N ARG A 365 17.43 -17.21 19.76
CA ARG A 365 16.89 -17.31 18.40
C ARG A 365 15.76 -18.33 18.25
N GLU A 366 14.97 -18.48 19.31
CA GLU A 366 13.70 -19.20 19.24
C GLU A 366 12.60 -18.16 19.00
N VAL A 367 11.64 -18.49 18.14
CA VAL A 367 10.51 -17.59 17.89
C VAL A 367 9.58 -17.63 19.10
N VAL A 368 9.37 -16.47 19.71
CA VAL A 368 8.36 -16.22 20.73
C VAL A 368 7.13 -15.64 20.03
N GLU A 369 6.02 -16.37 20.10
CA GLU A 369 4.75 -15.97 19.51
C GLU A 369 4.17 -14.71 20.18
N MET A 370 3.32 -13.98 19.44
CA MET A 370 2.69 -12.72 19.86
C MET A 370 2.21 -12.70 21.31
N LYS A 371 1.48 -13.76 21.73
CA LYS A 371 0.83 -13.80 23.06
C LYS A 371 1.81 -13.88 24.23
N ASN A 372 3.05 -14.27 23.95
CA ASN A 372 4.12 -14.42 24.94
C ASN A 372 5.12 -13.25 24.90
N GLN A 373 4.91 -12.27 24.03
CA GLN A 373 5.73 -11.06 23.97
C GLN A 373 5.38 -10.09 25.10
N GLU A 374 6.37 -9.37 25.62
CA GLU A 374 6.18 -8.44 26.75
C GLU A 374 5.14 -7.35 26.43
N PHE A 375 5.23 -6.73 25.24
CA PHE A 375 4.28 -5.71 24.79
C PHE A 375 2.83 -6.22 24.70
N TYR A 376 2.64 -7.53 24.48
CA TYR A 376 1.32 -8.15 24.49
C TYR A 376 0.85 -8.40 25.92
N THR A 377 1.70 -9.00 26.75
CA THR A 377 1.33 -9.37 28.13
C THR A 377 0.98 -8.15 28.98
N SER A 378 1.72 -7.05 28.82
CA SER A 378 1.48 -5.74 29.44
C SER A 378 0.40 -4.92 28.74
N ASP A 379 -0.09 -5.38 27.57
CA ASP A 379 -1.02 -4.67 26.70
C ASP A 379 -0.55 -3.23 26.37
N ALA A 380 0.74 -3.07 26.11
CA ALA A 380 1.42 -1.77 26.05
C ALA A 380 0.76 -0.77 25.09
N PHE A 381 0.34 -1.24 23.92
CA PHE A 381 -0.33 -0.42 22.90
C PHE A 381 -1.74 -0.91 22.53
N GLY A 382 -2.32 -1.83 23.33
CA GLY A 382 -3.69 -2.31 23.11
C GLY A 382 -3.83 -3.59 22.28
N LEU A 383 -2.72 -4.27 21.93
CA LEU A 383 -2.74 -5.50 21.14
C LEU A 383 -3.52 -6.64 21.80
N LYS A 384 -3.33 -6.85 23.11
CA LYS A 384 -4.07 -7.87 23.88
C LYS A 384 -5.53 -7.49 24.04
N THR A 385 -5.83 -6.20 24.15
CA THR A 385 -7.20 -5.69 24.12
C THR A 385 -7.89 -5.99 22.79
N LEU A 386 -7.23 -5.74 21.64
CA LEU A 386 -7.78 -6.09 20.31
C LEU A 386 -7.99 -7.60 20.14
N ASP A 387 -7.03 -8.42 20.58
CA ASP A 387 -7.16 -9.89 20.53
C ASP A 387 -8.35 -10.36 21.37
N SER A 388 -8.47 -9.85 22.59
CA SER A 388 -9.55 -10.20 23.51
C SER A 388 -10.94 -9.75 23.01
N ARG A 389 -10.99 -8.70 22.18
CA ARG A 389 -12.20 -8.21 21.52
C ARG A 389 -12.61 -9.06 20.32
N GLY A 390 -11.74 -9.95 19.84
CA GLY A 390 -11.97 -10.76 18.63
C GLY A 390 -11.64 -10.02 17.33
N ASP A 391 -10.92 -8.92 17.41
CA ASP A 391 -10.71 -8.00 16.28
C ASP A 391 -9.41 -8.24 15.53
N ILE A 392 -8.60 -9.20 15.97
CA ILE A 392 -7.43 -9.68 15.25
C ILE A 392 -7.83 -10.88 14.38
N SER A 393 -7.47 -10.83 13.11
CA SER A 393 -7.53 -11.97 12.18
C SER A 393 -6.12 -12.29 11.69
N VAL A 394 -5.76 -13.57 11.63
CA VAL A 394 -4.46 -14.04 11.18
C VAL A 394 -4.65 -14.87 9.92
N CYS A 395 -3.96 -14.52 8.84
CA CYS A 395 -3.92 -15.29 7.60
C CYS A 395 -2.49 -15.70 7.27
N VAL A 396 -2.20 -17.01 7.37
CA VAL A 396 -0.89 -17.56 7.01
C VAL A 396 -0.98 -18.18 5.62
N GLN A 397 -0.07 -17.81 4.72
CA GLN A 397 0.04 -18.44 3.39
C GLN A 397 1.45 -18.95 3.14
N SER A 398 1.56 -20.18 2.66
CA SER A 398 2.84 -20.77 2.24
C SER A 398 3.05 -20.56 0.73
N GLY A 399 4.30 -20.66 0.27
CA GLY A 399 4.67 -20.56 -1.14
C GLY A 399 4.60 -19.14 -1.73
N VAL A 400 4.55 -18.10 -0.89
CA VAL A 400 4.47 -16.70 -1.34
C VAL A 400 5.79 -15.98 -1.01
N PRO A 401 6.64 -15.72 -2.02
CA PRO A 401 7.80 -14.84 -1.85
C PRO A 401 7.36 -13.42 -1.51
N HIS A 402 8.20 -12.66 -0.79
CA HIS A 402 7.88 -11.32 -0.29
C HIS A 402 7.30 -10.39 -1.38
N ALA A 403 7.96 -10.33 -2.53
CA ALA A 403 7.57 -9.49 -3.65
C ALA A 403 6.18 -9.83 -4.23
N HIS A 404 5.62 -11.00 -3.91
CA HIS A 404 4.36 -11.48 -4.50
C HIS A 404 3.13 -11.26 -3.61
N TRP A 405 3.28 -10.87 -2.33
CA TRP A 405 2.13 -10.73 -1.42
C TRP A 405 1.02 -9.81 -1.94
N HIS A 406 1.37 -8.72 -2.62
CA HIS A 406 0.42 -7.71 -3.10
C HIS A 406 -0.08 -7.95 -4.54
N ILE A 407 0.48 -8.94 -5.26
CA ILE A 407 0.08 -9.30 -6.63
C ILE A 407 -0.49 -10.72 -6.75
N ASN A 408 -0.45 -11.49 -5.67
CA ASN A 408 -0.93 -12.87 -5.65
C ASN A 408 -2.45 -12.91 -5.42
N ILE A 409 -3.19 -13.38 -6.42
CA ILE A 409 -4.65 -13.47 -6.38
C ILE A 409 -5.18 -14.42 -5.30
N THR A 410 -4.44 -15.48 -4.97
CA THR A 410 -4.79 -16.40 -3.89
C THR A 410 -4.68 -15.72 -2.53
N VAL A 411 -3.65 -14.88 -2.32
CA VAL A 411 -3.54 -14.07 -1.11
C VAL A 411 -4.70 -13.08 -1.02
N PHE A 412 -5.02 -12.39 -2.11
CA PHE A 412 -6.14 -11.45 -2.14
C PHE A 412 -7.46 -12.13 -1.75
N ASN A 413 -7.81 -13.23 -2.43
CA ASN A 413 -9.07 -13.94 -2.20
C ASN A 413 -9.16 -14.55 -0.80
N ASN A 414 -8.07 -15.12 -0.28
CA ASN A 414 -8.10 -15.85 0.99
C ASN A 414 -7.91 -14.95 2.21
N CYS A 415 -7.18 -13.85 2.07
CA CYS A 415 -6.71 -13.07 3.22
C CYS A 415 -7.18 -11.61 3.23
N ILE A 416 -7.63 -11.05 2.11
CA ILE A 416 -7.89 -9.59 1.99
C ILE A 416 -9.35 -9.30 1.67
N LYS A 417 -9.92 -9.97 0.65
CA LYS A 417 -11.22 -9.64 0.06
C LYS A 417 -12.34 -9.46 1.10
N ASP A 418 -12.47 -10.39 2.03
CA ASP A 418 -13.55 -10.42 3.02
C ASP A 418 -13.46 -9.27 4.05
N TRP A 419 -12.32 -8.57 4.12
CA TRP A 419 -12.09 -7.48 5.08
C TRP A 419 -12.24 -6.08 4.49
N LEU A 420 -12.51 -5.98 3.19
CA LEU A 420 -12.67 -4.71 2.47
C LEU A 420 -14.12 -4.22 2.43
N ILE A 421 -15.07 -5.00 2.96
CA ILE A 421 -16.52 -4.72 2.99
C ILE A 421 -16.85 -3.56 3.94
#